data_AF-A0A8S1AP69-F1
#
_entry.id   AF-A0A8S1AP69-F1
#
_cell.length_a   1.000
_cell.length_b   1.000
_cell.length_c   1.000
_cell.angle_alpha   90.00
_cell.angle_beta   90.00
_cell.angle_gamma   90.00
#
_symmetry.space_group_name_H-M   'P 1'
#
loop_
_entity.id
_entity.type
_entity.pdbx_description
1 polymer ?
#
loop_
_entity_poly.entity_id
_entity_poly.type
_entity_poly.pdbx_seq_one_letter_code
_entity_poly.pdbx_strand_id
1 'polypeptide(L)'
;MLAFICDEAIHDYTNFQTYLKKVFNDNVIKEINLKNLDQAENKYWHNIRQGRLTALKLYEAAHWRTDGALVQQILGGYKVPETKAIKRGTKLEARVLQATEEKLNLKIERSGFKLINGILGASPDGVGLRFCC
;
A
#
# COMPACT_ATOMS: atom_id res chain seq x y z
N MET A 1 -14.65 6.62 1.17
CA MET A 1 -14.72 7.50 2.36
C MET A 1 -15.83 8.52 2.20
N LEU A 2 -15.85 9.33 1.13
CA LEU A 2 -16.99 10.21 0.82
C LEU A 2 -18.32 9.44 0.68
N ALA A 3 -18.31 8.29 0.00
CA ALA A 3 -19.51 7.44 -0.09
C ALA A 3 -20.01 6.93 1.27
N PHE A 4 -19.12 6.58 2.21
CA PHE A 4 -19.54 6.23 3.58
C PHE A 4 -20.25 7.39 4.30
N ILE A 5 -19.73 8.62 4.13
CA ILE A 5 -20.32 9.82 4.74
C ILE A 5 -21.73 10.08 4.18
N CYS A 6 -21.95 9.80 2.89
CA CYS A 6 -23.25 9.98 2.23
C CYS A 6 -24.24 8.84 2.49
N ASP A 7 -23.76 7.60 2.59
CA ASP A 7 -24.61 6.40 2.58
C ASP A 7 -25.03 5.96 4.00
N GLU A 8 -24.25 6.32 5.03
CA GLU A 8 -24.50 5.89 6.41
C GLU A 8 -25.01 7.04 7.27
N ALA A 9 -26.11 6.80 8.00
CA ALA A 9 -26.70 7.79 8.89
C ALA A 9 -25.91 7.96 10.21
N ILE A 10 -25.15 6.94 10.62
CA ILE A 10 -24.38 6.93 11.86
C ILE A 10 -22.89 6.70 11.54
N HIS A 11 -22.07 7.71 11.80
CA HIS A 11 -20.63 7.69 11.53
C HIS A 11 -19.82 7.22 12.73
N ASP A 12 -19.94 5.93 13.07
CA ASP A 12 -19.09 5.30 14.07
C ASP A 12 -18.06 4.34 13.44
N TYR A 13 -17.12 3.89 14.27
CA TYR A 13 -16.07 2.96 13.84
C TYR A 13 -16.61 1.62 13.34
N THR A 14 -17.65 1.09 13.98
CA THR A 14 -18.23 -0.22 13.67
C THR A 14 -18.88 -0.22 12.28
N ASN A 15 -19.66 0.82 11.99
CA ASN A 15 -20.30 1.02 10.69
C ASN A 15 -19.23 1.27 9.62
N PHE A 16 -18.19 2.05 9.94
CA PHE A 16 -17.09 2.28 9.00
C PHE A 16 -16.34 1.00 8.67
N GLN A 17 -16.02 0.15 9.65
CA GLN A 17 -15.40 -1.15 9.41
C GLN A 17 -16.29 -2.07 8.56
N THR A 18 -17.60 -2.08 8.83
CA THR A 18 -18.56 -2.89 8.08
C THR A 18 -18.63 -2.45 6.63
N TYR A 19 -18.70 -1.14 6.39
CA TYR A 19 -18.63 -0.54 5.06
C TYR A 19 -17.33 -0.93 4.34
N LEU A 20 -16.18 -0.82 5.01
CA LEU A 20 -14.88 -1.16 4.41
C LEU A 20 -14.80 -2.63 4.01
N LYS A 21 -15.31 -3.56 4.84
CA LYS A 21 -15.35 -4.99 4.51
C LYS A 21 -16.25 -5.27 3.31
N LYS A 22 -17.37 -4.56 3.18
CA LYS A 22 -18.28 -4.68 2.03
C LYS A 22 -17.61 -4.20 0.74
N VAL A 23 -16.96 -3.05 0.78
CA VAL A 23 -16.29 -2.42 -0.38
C VAL A 23 -15.01 -3.16 -0.78
N PHE A 24 -14.16 -3.51 0.18
CA PHE A 24 -12.88 -4.19 -0.02
C PHE A 24 -13.00 -5.67 0.36
N ASN A 25 -13.89 -6.39 -0.31
CA ASN A 25 -13.92 -7.84 -0.22
C ASN A 25 -12.70 -8.47 -0.93
N ASP A 26 -12.46 -9.76 -0.70
CA ASP A 26 -11.27 -10.46 -1.19
C ASP A 26 -11.08 -10.39 -2.71
N ASN A 27 -12.18 -10.41 -3.48
CA ASN A 27 -12.10 -10.32 -4.94
C ASN A 27 -11.61 -8.93 -5.38
N VAL A 28 -12.16 -7.87 -4.78
CA VAL A 28 -11.72 -6.49 -5.04
C VAL A 28 -10.27 -6.29 -4.61
N ILE A 29 -9.86 -6.83 -3.46
CA ILE A 29 -8.48 -6.75 -2.98
C ILE A 29 -7.52 -7.44 -3.96
N LYS A 30 -7.86 -8.63 -4.44
CA LYS A 30 -7.07 -9.35 -5.46
C LYS A 30 -6.99 -8.57 -6.76
N GLU A 31 -8.10 -8.02 -7.23
CA GLU A 31 -8.14 -7.22 -8.46
C GLU A 31 -7.26 -5.95 -8.33
N ILE A 32 -7.33 -5.26 -7.19
CA ILE A 32 -6.47 -4.10 -6.91
C ILE A 32 -5.01 -4.53 -6.96
N ASN A 33 -4.64 -5.69 -6.39
CA ASN A 33 -3.26 -6.15 -6.46
C ASN A 33 -2.80 -6.36 -7.91
N LEU A 34 -3.58 -7.11 -8.70
CA LEU A 34 -3.26 -7.43 -10.09
C LEU A 34 -3.17 -6.18 -10.97
N LYS A 35 -4.10 -5.23 -10.80
CA LYS A 35 -4.08 -3.96 -11.54
C LYS A 35 -2.85 -3.11 -11.22
N ASN A 36 -2.19 -3.35 -10.08
CA ASN A 36 -1.09 -2.53 -9.60
C ASN A 36 0.27 -3.25 -9.61
N LEU A 37 0.44 -4.30 -10.42
CA LEU A 37 1.70 -5.04 -10.53
C LEU A 37 2.90 -4.17 -10.95
N ASP A 38 2.65 -3.09 -11.68
CA ASP A 38 3.68 -2.14 -12.12
C ASP A 38 3.97 -1.03 -11.11
N GLN A 39 3.33 -1.08 -9.94
CA GLN A 39 3.58 -0.22 -8.78
C GLN A 39 3.77 1.25 -9.12
N ALA A 40 4.98 1.80 -8.93
CA ALA A 40 5.29 3.22 -9.08
C ALA A 40 5.02 3.77 -10.50
N GLU A 41 5.07 2.92 -11.52
CA GLU A 41 4.76 3.31 -12.90
C GLU A 41 3.25 3.41 -13.15
N ASN A 42 2.42 2.83 -12.28
CA ASN A 42 0.97 2.89 -12.40
C ASN A 42 0.37 4.08 -11.63
N LYS A 43 -0.30 5.00 -12.35
CA LYS A 43 -1.03 6.12 -11.74
C LYS A 43 -2.10 5.67 -10.73
N TYR A 44 -2.76 4.53 -10.99
CA TYR A 44 -3.76 3.97 -10.07
C TYR A 44 -3.16 3.56 -8.73
N TRP A 45 -1.89 3.13 -8.72
CA TRP A 45 -1.18 2.76 -7.49
C TRP A 45 -0.96 3.97 -6.58
N HIS A 46 -0.63 5.12 -7.15
CA HIS A 46 -0.51 6.37 -6.37
C HIS A 46 -1.86 6.75 -5.76
N ASN A 47 -2.95 6.64 -6.54
CA ASN A 47 -4.30 6.99 -6.08
C ASN A 47 -4.79 6.06 -4.97
N ILE A 48 -4.60 4.74 -5.09
CA ILE A 48 -5.07 3.79 -4.08
C ILE A 48 -4.28 3.89 -2.77
N ARG A 49 -3.05 4.40 -2.79
CA ARG A 49 -2.26 4.64 -1.57
C ARG A 49 -2.70 5.88 -0.78
N GLN A 50 -3.31 6.86 -1.44
CA GLN A 50 -3.79 8.07 -0.79
C GLN A 50 -4.93 7.75 0.18
N GLY A 51 -4.90 8.41 1.34
CA GLY A 51 -5.86 8.19 2.43
C GLY A 51 -5.69 6.85 3.16
N ARG A 52 -4.58 6.13 2.93
CA ARG A 52 -4.29 4.83 3.54
C ARG A 52 -2.96 4.84 4.27
N LEU A 53 -2.91 4.08 5.36
CA LEU A 53 -1.68 3.84 6.10
C LEU A 53 -0.87 2.77 5.38
N THR A 54 0.24 3.19 4.78
CA THR A 54 1.16 2.27 4.09
C THR A 54 2.25 1.77 5.04
N ALA A 55 2.79 0.58 4.80
CA ALA A 55 3.84 -0.02 5.63
C ALA A 55 4.99 0.97 5.95
N LEU A 56 5.42 1.76 4.95
CA LEU A 56 6.46 2.78 5.10
C LEU A 56 6.13 3.85 6.16
N LYS A 57 4.85 4.17 6.33
CA LYS A 57 4.35 5.21 7.25
C LYS A 57 3.77 4.65 8.55
N LEU A 58 3.69 3.33 8.69
CA LEU A 58 3.07 2.68 9.84
C LEU A 58 3.84 2.96 11.13
N TYR A 59 5.18 2.89 11.09
CA TYR A 59 6.02 3.17 12.26
C TYR A 59 5.88 4.63 12.71
N GLU A 60 5.95 5.57 11.75
CA GLU A 60 5.74 6.99 12.03
C GLU A 60 4.35 7.21 12.65
N ALA A 61 3.30 6.64 12.05
CA ALA A 61 1.93 6.77 12.56
C ALA A 61 1.72 6.20 13.97
N ALA A 62 2.47 5.18 14.37
CA ALA A 62 2.37 4.59 15.71
C ALA A 62 3.07 5.43 16.80
N HIS A 63 4.06 6.25 16.45
CA HIS A 63 4.90 6.96 17.41
C HIS A 63 4.75 8.48 17.38
N TRP A 64 4.14 9.03 16.33
CA TRP A 64 3.98 10.46 16.16
C TRP A 64 2.88 11.02 17.07
N ARG A 65 3.16 12.12 17.79
CA ARG A 65 2.29 12.69 18.83
C ARG A 65 1.71 14.07 18.49
N THR A 66 2.11 14.68 17.37
CA THR A 66 1.75 16.06 16.98
C THR A 66 1.01 16.11 15.64
N ASP A 67 -0.15 16.75 15.61
CA ASP A 67 -1.12 16.53 14.55
C ASP A 67 -1.01 17.53 13.38
N GLY A 68 -1.24 17.03 12.16
CA GLY A 68 -1.38 17.81 10.93
C GLY A 68 -0.49 17.32 9.79
N ALA A 69 0.83 17.33 9.96
CA ALA A 69 1.78 17.00 8.89
C ALA A 69 1.67 15.54 8.42
N LEU A 70 1.58 14.59 9.36
CA LEU A 70 1.41 13.18 9.03
C LEU A 70 0.06 12.91 8.34
N VAL A 71 -1.01 13.53 8.82
CA VAL A 71 -2.35 13.40 8.21
C VAL A 71 -2.33 13.91 6.77
N GLN A 72 -1.74 15.07 6.54
CA GLN A 72 -1.57 15.62 5.18
C GLN A 72 -0.70 14.71 4.30
N GLN A 73 0.35 14.08 4.83
CA GLN A 73 1.15 13.10 4.08
C GLN A 73 0.33 11.86 3.69
N ILE A 74 -0.48 11.33 4.61
CA ILE A 74 -1.36 10.17 4.36
C ILE A 74 -2.41 10.52 3.30
N LEU A 75 -2.98 11.74 3.37
CA LEU A 75 -3.97 12.23 2.41
C LEU A 75 -3.36 12.60 1.04
N GLY A 76 -2.04 12.50 0.86
CA GLY A 76 -1.38 12.79 -0.41
C GLY A 76 -1.11 14.29 -0.65
N GLY A 77 -1.19 15.12 0.39
CA GLY A 77 -0.90 16.56 0.33
C GLY A 77 0.58 16.90 0.12
N TYR A 78 1.48 15.91 0.17
CA TYR A 78 2.91 16.09 -0.08
C TYR A 78 3.39 15.18 -1.21
N LYS A 79 4.05 15.76 -2.20
CA LYS A 79 4.88 15.00 -3.15
C LYS A 79 6.20 14.68 -2.49
N VAL A 80 6.54 13.39 -2.42
CA VAL A 80 7.90 12.97 -2.05
C VAL A 80 8.83 13.30 -3.23
N PRO A 81 9.84 14.17 -3.04
CA PRO A 81 10.78 14.48 -4.10
C PRO A 81 11.64 13.26 -4.44
N GLU A 82 11.91 13.04 -5.72
CA GLU A 82 12.85 12.01 -6.15
C GLU A 82 14.27 12.34 -5.71
N THR A 83 14.76 11.64 -4.70
CA THR A 83 16.14 11.74 -4.24
C THR A 83 17.06 10.84 -5.08
N LYS A 84 18.37 11.09 -5.03
CA LYS A 84 19.38 10.20 -5.63
C LYS A 84 19.27 8.76 -5.11
N ALA A 85 18.90 8.60 -3.83
CA ALA A 85 18.70 7.29 -3.21
C ALA A 85 17.52 6.54 -3.83
N ILE A 86 16.38 7.21 -4.02
CA ILE A 86 15.19 6.63 -4.66
C ILE A 86 15.52 6.16 -6.08
N LYS A 87 16.12 7.04 -6.90
CA LYS A 87 16.50 6.70 -8.29
C LYS A 87 17.45 5.50 -8.36
N ARG A 88 18.43 5.45 -7.46
CA ARG A 88 19.37 4.32 -7.38
C ARG A 88 18.65 3.04 -6.97
N GLY A 89 17.75 3.12 -5.99
CA GLY A 89 16.93 1.99 -5.54
C GLY A 89 16.13 1.39 -6.69
N THR A 90 15.33 2.21 -7.37
CA THR A 90 14.51 1.79 -8.53
C THR A 90 15.35 1.14 -9.63
N LYS A 91 16.53 1.68 -9.93
CA LYS A 91 17.42 1.10 -10.96
C LYS A 91 18.01 -0.27 -10.56
N LEU A 92 18.24 -0.50 -9.27
CA LEU A 92 18.92 -1.71 -8.78
C LEU A 92 17.94 -2.80 -8.34
N GLU A 93 16.68 -2.46 -8.08
CA GLU A 93 15.66 -3.36 -7.52
C GLU A 93 15.59 -4.69 -8.28
N ALA A 94 15.41 -4.65 -9.61
CA ALA A 94 15.34 -5.86 -10.44
C ALA A 94 16.60 -6.75 -10.32
N ARG A 95 17.79 -6.14 -10.23
CA ARG A 95 19.05 -6.88 -10.10
C ARG A 95 19.19 -7.53 -8.72
N VAL A 96 18.74 -6.84 -7.67
CA VAL A 96 18.76 -7.36 -6.30
C VAL A 96 17.78 -8.52 -6.14
N LEU A 97 16.59 -8.42 -6.72
CA LEU A 97 15.61 -9.49 -6.72
C LEU A 97 16.17 -10.75 -7.40
N GLN A 98 16.73 -10.61 -8.61
CA GLN A 98 17.35 -11.74 -9.31
C GLN A 98 18.48 -12.39 -8.49
N ALA A 99 19.40 -11.58 -7.93
CA ALA A 99 20.49 -12.11 -7.11
C ALA A 99 19.98 -12.79 -5.83
N THR A 100 18.83 -12.35 -5.31
CA THR A 100 18.18 -12.95 -4.13
C THR A 100 17.51 -14.27 -4.49
N GLU A 101 16.84 -14.38 -5.64
CA GLU A 101 16.27 -15.64 -6.16
C GLU A 101 17.36 -16.71 -6.33
N GLU A 102 18.48 -16.34 -6.97
CA GLU A 102 19.63 -17.21 -7.19
C GLU A 102 20.27 -17.66 -5.87
N LYS A 103 20.47 -16.73 -4.93
CA LYS A 103 21.12 -17.02 -3.65
C LYS A 103 20.26 -17.86 -2.72
N LEU A 104 18.94 -17.63 -2.69
CA LEU A 104 18.01 -18.34 -1.82
C LEU A 104 17.45 -19.61 -2.47
N ASN A 105 17.67 -19.80 -3.78
CA ASN A 105 17.05 -20.85 -4.58
C ASN A 105 15.51 -20.86 -4.41
N LEU A 106 14.92 -19.66 -4.45
CA LEU A 106 13.49 -19.43 -4.30
C LEU A 106 13.00 -18.53 -5.42
N LYS A 107 11.82 -18.85 -5.94
CA LYS A 107 11.13 -17.98 -6.89
C LYS A 107 10.39 -16.87 -6.15
N ILE A 108 10.66 -15.63 -6.56
CA ILE A 108 10.08 -14.41 -6.04
C ILE A 108 9.12 -13.86 -7.09
N GLU A 109 7.86 -13.70 -6.74
CA GLU A 109 6.87 -13.12 -7.62
C GLU A 109 6.77 -11.61 -7.41
N ARG A 110 6.55 -10.89 -8.51
CA ARG A 110 6.17 -9.48 -8.45
C ARG A 110 4.82 -9.36 -7.76
N SER A 111 4.67 -8.34 -6.92
CA SER A 111 3.40 -8.05 -6.26
C SER A 111 2.98 -6.62 -6.53
N GLY A 112 1.67 -6.38 -6.68
CA GLY A 112 1.14 -5.03 -6.68
C GLY A 112 0.85 -4.52 -5.27
N PHE A 113 -0.12 -3.62 -5.16
CA PHE A 113 -0.55 -3.12 -3.86
C PHE A 113 -1.43 -4.17 -3.14
N LYS A 114 -0.99 -4.63 -1.96
CA LYS A 114 -1.74 -5.52 -1.07
C LYS A 114 -2.50 -4.69 -0.04
N LEU A 115 -3.82 -4.77 -0.07
CA LEU A 115 -4.73 -4.19 0.94
C LEU A 115 -5.05 -5.23 2.00
N ILE A 116 -5.10 -4.81 3.27
CA ILE A 116 -5.42 -5.71 4.40
C ILE A 116 -6.89 -5.54 4.82
N ASN A 117 -7.32 -4.31 5.08
CA ASN A 117 -8.65 -4.03 5.65
C ASN A 117 -9.26 -2.71 5.13
N GLY A 118 -8.84 -2.27 3.94
CA GLY A 118 -9.27 -1.00 3.35
C GLY A 118 -8.55 0.24 3.89
N ILE A 119 -7.94 0.16 5.08
CA ILE A 119 -7.19 1.24 5.75
C ILE A 119 -5.68 1.02 5.61
N LEU A 120 -5.23 -0.21 5.87
CA LEU A 120 -3.83 -0.61 5.81
C LEU A 120 -3.50 -1.22 4.45
N GLY A 121 -2.31 -0.93 3.93
CA GLY A 121 -1.80 -1.59 2.75
C GLY A 121 -0.28 -1.52 2.60
N ALA A 122 0.25 -2.36 1.72
CA ALA A 122 1.68 -2.43 1.44
C ALA A 122 1.91 -2.73 -0.05
N SER A 123 3.06 -2.34 -0.58
CA SER A 123 3.53 -2.74 -1.90
C SER A 123 4.85 -3.48 -1.70
N PRO A 124 4.83 -4.81 -1.55
CA PRO A 124 6.06 -5.58 -1.37
C PRO A 124 6.92 -5.53 -2.64
N ASP A 125 8.23 -5.42 -2.47
CA ASP A 125 9.19 -5.46 -3.59
C ASP A 125 9.22 -6.84 -4.26
N GLY A 126 8.90 -7.90 -3.50
CA GLY A 126 8.72 -9.25 -4.00
C GLY A 126 8.10 -10.16 -2.94
N VAL A 127 7.41 -11.21 -3.37
CA VAL A 127 6.81 -12.21 -2.47
C VAL A 127 7.32 -13.59 -2.87
N GLY A 128 7.99 -14.27 -1.95
CA GLY A 128 8.45 -15.64 -2.18
C GLY A 128 7.29 -16.62 -2.15
N LEU A 129 7.22 -17.54 -3.11
CA LEU A 129 6.17 -18.57 -3.21
C LEU A 129 6.08 -19.49 -1.99
N ARG A 130 7.13 -19.58 -1.17
CA ARG A 130 7.18 -20.40 0.06
C ARG A 130 6.88 -19.65 1.35
N PHE A 131 6.62 -18.35 1.30
CA PHE A 131 6.32 -17.52 2.46
C PHE A 131 4.96 -16.85 2.30
N CYS A 132 3.89 -17.63 2.39
CA CYS A 132 2.59 -17.11 2.78
C CYS A 132 2.47 -17.28 4.30
N CYS A 133 2.56 -16.18 5.04
CA CYS A 133 1.97 -16.07 6.36
C CYS A 133 0.50 -15.67 6.23
#